data_AF-A0A147JZA6-F1
#
_entry.id   AF-A0A147JZA6-F1
#
_cell.length_a   1.000
_cell.length_b   1.000
_cell.length_c   1.000
_cell.angle_alpha   90.00
_cell.angle_beta   90.00
_cell.angle_gamma   90.00
#
_symmetry.space_group_name_H-M   'P 1'
#
loop_
_entity.id
_entity.type
_entity.pdbx_description
1 polymer ?
#
loop_
_entity_poly.entity_id
_entity_poly.type
_entity_poly.pdbx_seq_one_letter_code
_entity_poly.pdbx_strand_id
1 'polypeptide(L)'
;MKEDRIKEIEKSAEEIVEAFVRASEGLPSLEETYYAHLKFNVMRPDKRPSQDRGDFRERFLLIAPARDESGNLKVEAAKWVK
;
A
#
# COMPACT_ATOMS: atom_id res chain seq x y z
N MET A 1 12.66 -13.79 12.22
CA MET A 1 11.92 -13.11 13.31
C MET A 1 12.01 -13.98 14.55
N LYS A 2 12.02 -13.40 15.76
CA LYS A 2 12.02 -14.22 16.99
C LYS A 2 10.71 -15.00 17.08
N GLU A 3 10.77 -16.27 17.46
CA GLU A 3 9.64 -17.21 17.51
C GLU A 3 8.50 -16.69 18.40
N ASP A 4 8.84 -16.04 19.51
CA ASP A 4 7.88 -15.44 20.44
C ASP A 4 7.04 -14.34 19.77
N ARG A 5 7.65 -13.54 18.90
CA ARG A 5 6.95 -12.48 18.16
C ARG A 5 5.93 -13.06 17.18
N ILE A 6 6.22 -14.22 16.60
CA ILE A 6 5.27 -14.89 15.68
C ILE A 6 4.04 -15.34 16.46
N LYS A 7 4.23 -15.97 17.62
CA LYS A 7 3.14 -16.41 18.50
C LYS A 7 2.29 -15.24 19.01
N GLU A 8 2.91 -14.12 19.34
CA GLU A 8 2.19 -12.90 19.72
C GLU A 8 1.32 -12.36 18.57
N ILE A 9 1.85 -12.36 17.34
CA ILE A 9 1.09 -11.94 16.15
C ILE A 9 -0.08 -12.89 15.91
N GLU A 10 0.14 -14.20 15.99
CA GLU A 10 -0.92 -15.21 15.80
C GLU A 10 -2.05 -15.01 16.80
N LYS A 11 -1.71 -14.92 18.09
CA LYS A 11 -2.70 -14.70 19.15
C LYS A 11 -3.48 -13.40 18.95
N SER A 12 -2.77 -12.30 18.66
CA SER A 12 -3.42 -11.01 18.43
C SER A 12 -4.33 -11.03 17.20
N ALA A 13 -3.94 -11.74 16.14
CA ALA A 13 -4.76 -11.88 14.94
C ALA A 13 -6.04 -12.67 15.24
N GLU A 14 -5.95 -13.75 16.01
CA GLU A 14 -7.10 -14.56 16.41
C GLU A 14 -8.08 -13.75 17.27
N GLU A 15 -7.58 -12.99 18.26
CA GLU A 15 -8.40 -12.09 19.09
C GLU A 15 -9.14 -11.04 18.25
N ILE A 16 -8.49 -10.47 17.23
CA ILE A 16 -9.11 -9.49 16.30
C ILE A 16 -10.22 -10.14 15.47
N VAL A 17 -9.96 -11.32 14.90
CA VAL A 17 -10.94 -12.02 14.06
C VAL A 17 -12.16 -12.42 14.89
N GLU A 18 -11.96 -13.00 16.07
CA GLU A 18 -13.06 -13.37 16.96
C GLU A 18 -13.91 -12.17 17.37
N ALA A 19 -13.28 -11.05 17.74
CA ALA A 19 -14.00 -9.84 18.12
C ALA A 19 -14.80 -9.29 16.93
N PHE A 20 -14.22 -9.30 15.73
CA PHE A 20 -14.91 -8.87 14.51
C PHE A 20 -16.12 -9.75 14.18
N VAL A 21 -15.98 -11.07 14.23
CA VAL A 21 -17.08 -12.01 13.99
C VAL A 21 -18.22 -11.73 14.97
N ARG A 22 -17.95 -11.68 16.27
CA ARG A 22 -18.96 -11.37 17.30
C ARG A 22 -19.63 -10.02 17.11
N ALA A 23 -18.89 -9.00 16.69
CA ALA A 23 -19.45 -7.67 16.43
C ALA A 23 -20.30 -7.61 15.15
N SER A 24 -20.01 -8.48 14.18
CA SER A 24 -20.73 -8.57 12.91
C SER A 24 -21.94 -9.50 12.97
N GLU A 25 -22.03 -10.37 13.98
CA GLU A 25 -23.17 -11.25 14.20
C GLU A 25 -24.47 -10.44 14.37
N GLY A 26 -25.46 -10.72 13.53
CA GLY A 26 -26.77 -10.07 13.57
C GLY A 26 -26.85 -8.72 12.86
N LEU A 27 -25.78 -8.27 12.18
CA LEU A 27 -25.88 -7.14 11.26
C LEU A 27 -26.81 -7.49 10.08
N PRO A 28 -27.65 -6.54 9.63
CA PRO A 28 -28.51 -6.76 8.48
C PRO A 28 -27.66 -6.92 7.21
N SER A 29 -28.14 -7.76 6.28
CA SER A 29 -27.56 -7.84 4.94
C SER A 29 -27.87 -6.55 4.19
N LEU A 30 -26.83 -5.90 3.67
CA LEU A 30 -26.91 -4.69 2.86
C LEU A 30 -26.21 -4.93 1.52
N GLU A 31 -26.61 -4.18 0.50
CA GLU A 31 -25.90 -4.19 -0.78
C GLU A 31 -24.47 -3.64 -0.57
N GLU A 32 -23.48 -4.35 -1.07
CA GLU A 32 -22.08 -3.97 -0.91
C GLU A 32 -21.80 -2.65 -1.64
N THR A 33 -21.24 -1.68 -0.91
CA THR A 33 -20.85 -0.39 -1.48
C THR A 33 -19.35 -0.18 -1.32
N TYR A 34 -18.62 -0.08 -2.43
CA TYR A 34 -17.17 0.09 -2.42
C TYR A 34 -16.73 1.54 -2.17
N TYR A 35 -17.60 2.49 -2.53
CA TYR A 35 -17.34 3.91 -2.40
C TYR A 35 -18.56 4.60 -1.83
N ALA A 36 -18.36 5.46 -0.85
CA ALA A 36 -19.40 6.37 -0.37
C ALA A 36 -19.82 7.38 -1.47
N HIS A 37 -19.00 7.54 -2.51
CA HIS A 37 -19.26 8.48 -3.59
C HIS A 37 -19.98 7.80 -4.77
N LEU A 38 -21.11 8.37 -5.17
CA LEU A 38 -21.90 7.98 -6.35
C LEU A 38 -21.34 8.48 -7.70
N LYS A 39 -20.10 8.98 -7.76
CA LYS A 39 -19.51 9.48 -9.02
C LYS A 39 -18.78 8.35 -9.71
N PHE A 40 -19.36 7.91 -10.81
CA PHE A 40 -18.78 6.90 -11.68
C PHE A 40 -18.02 7.58 -12.83
N ASN A 41 -17.07 6.86 -13.43
CA ASN A 41 -16.37 7.29 -14.64
C ASN A 41 -15.67 8.65 -14.49
N VAL A 42 -14.91 8.83 -13.41
CA VAL A 42 -14.06 10.01 -13.25
C VAL A 42 -12.92 9.94 -14.27
N MET A 43 -13.11 10.63 -15.39
CA MET A 43 -12.14 10.63 -16.50
C MET A 43 -11.10 11.73 -16.30
N ARG A 44 -9.83 11.38 -16.48
CA ARG A 44 -8.75 12.36 -16.62
C ARG A 44 -8.62 12.73 -18.10
N PRO A 45 -8.61 14.03 -18.47
CA PRO A 45 -8.33 14.45 -19.84
C PRO A 45 -6.97 13.92 -20.31
N ASP A 46 -6.88 13.53 -21.58
CA ASP A 46 -5.60 13.18 -22.19
C ASP A 46 -4.81 14.45 -22.50
N LYS A 47 -4.04 14.89 -21.52
CA LYS A 47 -3.16 16.07 -21.61
C LYS A 47 -1.79 15.69 -21.11
N ARG A 48 -0.76 16.28 -21.72
CA ARG A 48 0.59 16.20 -21.16
C ARG A 48 0.56 16.77 -19.73
N PRO A 49 1.11 16.06 -18.74
CA PRO A 49 1.23 16.59 -17.39
C PRO A 49 2.06 17.89 -17.41
N SER A 50 1.80 18.80 -16.47
CA SER A 50 2.56 20.06 -16.38
C SER A 50 4.06 19.80 -16.33
N GLN A 51 4.83 20.65 -17.01
CA GLN A 51 6.30 20.59 -17.06
C GLN A 51 6.97 21.15 -15.80
N ASP A 52 6.20 21.49 -14.76
CA ASP A 52 6.71 21.89 -13.45
C ASP A 52 7.26 20.66 -12.69
N ARG A 53 8.24 20.03 -13.32
CA ARG A 53 9.01 18.89 -12.86
C ARG A 53 10.49 19.26 -12.74
N GLY A 54 10.82 20.56 -12.76
CA GLY A 54 12.19 21.07 -12.70
C GLY A 54 13.02 20.36 -11.62
N ASP A 55 12.36 20.09 -10.48
CA ASP A 55 12.99 19.43 -9.34
C ASP A 55 12.43 18.02 -9.05
N PHE A 56 11.59 17.44 -9.91
CA PHE A 56 10.95 16.14 -9.62
C PHE A 56 12.02 15.08 -9.33
N ARG A 57 13.06 15.02 -10.17
CA ARG A 57 14.14 14.05 -10.00
C ARG A 57 14.88 14.26 -8.68
N GLU A 58 15.13 15.51 -8.31
CA GLU A 58 15.79 15.84 -7.04
C GLU A 58 14.93 15.42 -5.84
N ARG A 59 13.66 15.82 -5.81
CA ARG A 59 12.70 15.47 -4.74
C ARG A 59 12.48 13.97 -4.63
N PHE A 60 12.38 13.28 -5.76
CA PHE A 60 12.24 11.83 -5.80
C PHE A 60 13.45 11.11 -5.22
N LEU A 61 14.67 11.55 -5.59
CA LEU A 61 15.90 10.94 -5.10
C LEU A 61 16.24 11.33 -3.66
N LEU A 62 15.72 12.44 -3.15
CA LEU A 62 15.90 12.86 -1.76
C LEU A 62 15.31 11.85 -0.77
N ILE A 63 14.17 11.25 -1.10
CA ILE A 63 13.48 10.26 -0.24
C ILE A 63 13.85 8.81 -0.60
N ALA A 64 14.65 8.60 -1.64
CA ALA A 64 15.03 7.26 -2.08
C ALA A 64 15.95 6.60 -1.02
N PRO A 65 15.71 5.32 -0.66
CA PRO A 65 16.55 4.62 0.32
C PRO A 65 18.03 4.58 -0.05
N ALA A 66 18.33 4.46 -1.35
CA ALA A 66 19.68 4.51 -1.88
C ALA A 66 19.67 4.98 -3.34
N ARG A 67 20.72 5.73 -3.72
CA ARG A 67 20.98 6.14 -5.10
C ARG A 67 22.43 5.85 -5.49
N ASP A 68 22.66 5.58 -6.77
CA ASP A 68 24.01 5.52 -7.32
C ASP A 68 24.54 6.93 -7.68
N GLU A 69 25.81 7.00 -8.08
CA GLU A 69 26.48 8.25 -8.49
C GLU A 69 25.87 8.87 -9.75
N SER A 70 25.12 8.09 -10.54
CA SER A 70 24.42 8.52 -11.74
C SER A 70 22.98 9.00 -11.47
N GLY A 71 22.54 8.96 -10.20
CA GLY A 71 21.20 9.35 -9.78
C GLY A 71 20.12 8.32 -10.12
N ASN A 72 20.46 7.04 -10.23
CA ASN A 72 19.49 5.95 -10.34
C ASN A 72 19.19 5.34 -8.97
N LEU A 73 18.03 4.69 -8.86
CA LEU A 73 17.69 3.91 -7.67
C LEU A 73 18.60 2.70 -7.57
N LYS A 74 19.21 2.53 -6.40
CA LYS A 74 20.03 1.37 -6.10
C LYS A 74 19.19 0.35 -5.34
N VAL A 75 19.03 -0.84 -5.92
CA VAL A 75 18.29 -1.97 -5.33
C VAL A 75 19.16 -3.23 -5.35
N GLU A 76 18.82 -4.20 -4.50
CA GLU A 76 19.45 -5.51 -4.56
C GLU A 76 19.08 -6.20 -5.87
N ALA A 77 20.08 -6.73 -6.58
CA ALA A 77 19.83 -7.51 -7.77
C ALA A 77 19.18 -8.84 -7.37
N ALA A 78 17.93 -9.05 -7.80
CA ALA A 78 17.28 -10.35 -7.62
C ALA A 78 18.11 -11.44 -8.31
N LYS A 79 18.52 -12.45 -7.55
CA LYS A 79 19.07 -13.69 -8.10
C LYS A 79 17.95 -14.69 -8.26
N TRP A 80 17.89 -15.36 -9.41
CA TRP A 80 17.09 -16.57 -9.54
C TRP A 80 17.64 -17.59 -8.54
N VAL A 81 16.82 -18.01 -7.60
CA VAL A 81 17.14 -19.10 -6.69
C VAL A 81 17.19 -20.38 -7.55
N LYS A 82 18.31 -21.11 -7.51
CA LYS A 82 18.43 -22.43 -8.13
C LYS A 82 17.78 -23.49 -7.25
#